data_AF-A0A9P7DNA1-F1
#
_entry.id   AF-A0A9P7DNA1-F1
#
_cell.length_a   1.000
_cell.length_b   1.000
_cell.length_c   1.000
_cell.angle_alpha   90.00
_cell.angle_beta   90.00
_cell.angle_gamma   90.00
#
_symmetry.space_group_name_H-M   'P 1'
#
loop_
_entity.id
_entity.type
_entity.pdbx_description
1 polymer ?
#
loop_
_entity_poly.entity_id
_entity_poly.type
_entity_poly.pdbx_seq_one_letter_code
_entity_poly.pdbx_strand_id
1 'polypeptide(L)'
;TLRWVPGHSGVHGNEEADKHAKRASEGHHNDSPVNCLPRYLRHRTLPLSISALKESQSKNTAERWTHLWRTSPRFHHINRLDPRILKRSF
;
A
#
# COMPACT_ATOMS: atom_id res chain seq x y z
N THR A 1 10.50 -30.85 -0.44
CA THR A 1 10.54 -30.05 0.81
C THR A 1 9.83 -28.74 0.60
N LEU A 2 8.89 -28.38 1.48
CA LEU A 2 8.20 -27.09 1.45
C LEU A 2 9.06 -26.04 2.19
N ARG A 3 9.21 -24.84 1.61
CA ARG A 3 9.96 -23.73 2.21
C ARG A 3 9.12 -22.46 2.19
N TRP A 4 9.02 -21.79 3.32
CA TRP A 4 8.40 -20.48 3.43
C TRP A 4 9.43 -19.40 3.11
N VAL A 5 9.03 -18.41 2.32
CA VAL A 5 9.87 -17.30 1.88
C VAL A 5 9.22 -15.99 2.33
N PRO A 6 9.97 -15.04 2.88
CA PRO A 6 9.41 -13.74 3.26
C PRO A 6 8.95 -12.97 2.02
N GLY A 7 7.76 -12.37 2.11
CA GLY A 7 7.23 -11.52 1.05
C GLY A 7 8.03 -10.22 0.88
N HIS A 8 8.04 -9.67 -0.33
CA HIS A 8 8.64 -8.37 -0.67
C HIS A 8 10.10 -8.18 -0.22
N SER A 9 10.86 -9.28 -0.15
CA SER A 9 12.24 -9.29 0.36
C SER A 9 13.31 -9.40 -0.72
N GLY A 10 13.00 -9.11 -2.00
CA GLY A 10 14.00 -9.17 -3.08
C GLY A 10 14.27 -10.58 -3.62
N VAL A 11 13.50 -11.60 -3.20
CA VAL A 11 13.75 -12.98 -3.62
C VAL A 11 13.22 -13.17 -5.03
N HIS A 12 14.13 -13.13 -6.00
CA HIS A 12 13.83 -13.12 -7.44
C HIS A 12 12.72 -14.08 -7.88
N GLY A 13 12.79 -15.36 -7.48
CA GLY A 13 11.78 -16.36 -7.86
C GLY A 13 10.40 -16.09 -7.24
N ASN A 14 10.34 -15.58 -6.01
CA ASN A 14 9.09 -15.19 -5.35
C ASN A 14 8.49 -13.94 -6.00
N GLU A 15 9.33 -12.98 -6.39
CA GLU A 15 8.89 -11.74 -7.03
C GLU A 15 8.39 -11.94 -8.46
N GLU A 16 9.06 -12.78 -9.26
CA GLU A 16 8.55 -13.14 -10.59
C GLU A 16 7.24 -13.94 -10.48
N ALA A 17 7.12 -14.86 -9.52
CA ALA A 17 5.86 -15.55 -9.27
C ALA A 17 4.71 -14.58 -8.90
N ASP A 18 4.97 -13.63 -8.00
CA ASP A 18 4.00 -12.58 -7.61
C ASP A 18 3.59 -11.70 -8.81
N LYS A 19 4.56 -11.30 -9.64
CA LYS A 19 4.31 -10.54 -10.88
C LYS A 19 3.45 -11.31 -11.89
N HIS A 20 3.68 -12.61 -12.07
CA HIS A 20 2.84 -13.44 -12.93
C HIS A 20 1.43 -13.63 -12.36
N ALA A 21 1.31 -13.82 -11.04
CA ALA A 21 0.01 -13.91 -10.38
C ALA A 21 -0.80 -12.61 -10.54
N LYS A 22 -0.16 -11.45 -10.34
CA LYS A 22 -0.76 -10.13 -10.58
C LYS A 22 -1.26 -9.99 -12.02
N ARG A 23 -0.40 -10.29 -13.00
CA ARG A 23 -0.77 -10.26 -14.43
C ARG A 23 -1.95 -11.17 -14.76
N ALA A 24 -2.03 -12.35 -14.16
CA ALA A 24 -3.14 -13.27 -14.38
C ALA A 24 -4.46 -12.75 -13.77
N SER A 25 -4.37 -12.03 -12.64
CA SER A 25 -5.53 -11.37 -12.01
C SER A 25 -5.87 -10.00 -12.60
N GLU A 26 -5.02 -9.43 -13.44
CA GLU A 26 -5.24 -8.14 -14.08
C GLU A 26 -6.11 -8.33 -15.33
N GLY A 27 -7.33 -7.78 -15.27
CA GLY A 27 -8.22 -7.62 -16.42
C GLY A 27 -9.54 -8.38 -16.30
N HIS A 28 -10.64 -7.69 -16.62
CA HIS A 28 -12.00 -8.23 -16.60
C HIS A 28 -12.26 -9.41 -17.54
N HIS A 29 -11.35 -9.67 -18.47
CA HIS A 29 -11.48 -10.73 -19.49
C HIS A 29 -11.05 -12.10 -18.97
N ASN A 30 -10.30 -12.15 -17.87
CA ASN A 30 -9.82 -13.38 -17.24
C ASN A 30 -10.65 -13.81 -16.03
N ASP A 31 -11.73 -13.06 -15.74
CA ASP A 31 -12.63 -13.35 -14.63
C ASP A 31 -13.57 -14.52 -14.99
N SER A 32 -13.88 -15.34 -13.99
CA SER A 32 -14.93 -16.36 -14.15
C SER A 32 -16.29 -15.68 -14.42
N PRO A 33 -17.15 -16.25 -15.29
CA PRO A 33 -18.50 -15.74 -15.48
C PRO A 33 -19.25 -15.66 -14.15
N VAL A 34 -20.11 -14.65 -13.96
CA VAL A 34 -20.85 -14.43 -12.71
C VAL A 34 -21.61 -15.68 -12.24
N ASN A 35 -22.14 -16.46 -13.18
CA ASN A 35 -22.88 -17.70 -12.89
C ASN A 35 -21.99 -18.81 -12.31
N CYS A 36 -20.69 -18.78 -12.60
CA CYS A 36 -19.70 -19.71 -12.09
C CYS A 36 -19.11 -19.27 -10.74
N LEU A 37 -19.40 -18.04 -10.29
CA LEU A 37 -18.94 -17.55 -8.99
C LEU A 37 -19.76 -18.14 -7.84
N PRO A 38 -19.14 -18.32 -6.65
CA PRO A 38 -19.86 -18.57 -5.40
C PRO A 38 -20.94 -17.51 -5.14
N ARG A 39 -22.08 -17.91 -4.56
CA ARG A 39 -23.27 -17.05 -4.41
C ARG A 39 -22.97 -15.70 -3.75
N TYR A 40 -22.07 -15.66 -2.77
CA TYR A 40 -21.68 -14.44 -2.06
C TYR A 40 -20.80 -13.48 -2.89
N LEU A 41 -20.20 -13.95 -4.00
CA LEU A 41 -19.43 -13.13 -4.95
C LEU A 41 -20.25 -12.75 -6.19
N ARG A 42 -21.51 -13.20 -6.31
CA ARG A 42 -22.38 -12.82 -7.43
C ARG A 42 -22.94 -11.41 -7.30
N HIS A 43 -22.87 -10.83 -6.11
CA HIS A 43 -23.30 -9.46 -5.87
C HIS A 43 -22.31 -8.49 -6.51
N ARG A 44 -22.82 -7.48 -7.24
CA ARG A 44 -21.99 -6.53 -8.01
C ARG A 44 -21.05 -5.69 -7.16
N THR A 45 -21.34 -5.50 -5.88
CA THR A 45 -20.54 -4.67 -4.97
C THR A 45 -19.91 -5.54 -3.90
N LEU A 46 -18.58 -5.69 -3.98
CA LEU A 46 -17.79 -6.25 -2.90
C LEU A 46 -17.75 -5.26 -1.72
N PRO A 47 -17.72 -5.76 -0.47
CA PRO A 47 -17.51 -4.90 0.69
C PRO A 47 -16.16 -4.19 0.58
N LEU A 48 -16.10 -2.96 1.08
CA LEU A 48 -14.86 -2.20 1.14
C LEU A 48 -13.84 -2.92 2.02
N SER A 49 -12.63 -3.07 1.52
CA SER A 49 -11.53 -3.64 2.29
C SER A 49 -11.16 -2.71 3.45
N ILE A 50 -11.23 -3.22 4.68
CA ILE A 50 -10.87 -2.47 5.89
C ILE A 50 -9.42 -1.99 5.84
N SER A 51 -8.50 -2.81 5.31
CA SER A 51 -7.10 -2.42 5.18
C SER A 51 -6.93 -1.29 4.16
N ALA A 52 -7.63 -1.35 3.03
CA ALA A 52 -7.60 -0.28 2.03
C ALA A 52 -8.17 1.04 2.59
N LEU A 53 -9.25 0.97 3.38
CA LEU A 53 -9.82 2.13 4.08
C LEU A 53 -8.85 2.73 5.11
N LYS A 54 -8.15 1.89 5.87
CA LYS A 54 -7.12 2.37 6.81
C LYS A 54 -5.96 3.02 6.07
N GLU A 55 -5.49 2.42 4.99
CA GLU A 55 -4.39 2.97 4.19
C GLU A 55 -4.75 4.33 3.59
N SER A 56 -5.95 4.47 3.01
CA SER A 56 -6.40 5.76 2.48
C SER A 56 -6.52 6.83 3.57
N GLN A 57 -7.05 6.47 4.74
CA GLN A 57 -7.12 7.38 5.88
C GLN A 57 -5.74 7.78 6.38
N SER A 58 -4.80 6.84 6.48
CA SER A 58 -3.41 7.10 6.87
C SER A 58 -2.72 8.04 5.88
N LYS A 59 -2.90 7.86 4.57
CA LYS A 59 -2.36 8.75 3.53
C LYS A 59 -2.91 10.18 3.68
N ASN A 60 -4.24 10.32 3.74
CA ASN A 60 -4.90 11.61 3.94
C ASN A 60 -4.42 12.31 5.22
N THR A 61 -4.25 11.54 6.29
CA THR A 61 -3.77 12.05 7.58
C THR A 61 -2.32 12.54 7.45
N ALA A 62 -1.44 11.76 6.83
CA ALA A 62 -0.04 12.14 6.62
C ALA A 62 0.11 13.40 5.76
N GLU A 63 -0.68 13.54 4.70
CA GLU A 63 -0.71 14.75 3.87
C GLU A 63 -1.15 15.97 4.68
N ARG A 64 -2.23 15.83 5.45
CA ARG A 64 -2.72 16.91 6.32
C ARG A 64 -1.70 17.31 7.38
N TRP A 65 -1.06 16.34 8.03
CA TRP A 65 0.00 16.60 8.99
C TRP A 65 1.19 17.32 8.35
N THR A 66 1.58 16.91 7.16
CA THR A 66 2.67 17.55 6.42
C THR A 66 2.35 19.01 6.11
N HIS A 67 1.10 19.29 5.71
CA HIS A 67 0.65 20.66 5.48
C HIS A 67 0.65 21.49 6.76
N LEU A 68 0.05 20.99 7.84
CA LEU A 68 0.01 21.66 9.14
C LEU A 68 1.41 21.88 9.73
N TRP A 69 2.31 20.92 9.53
CA TRP A 69 3.69 21.04 9.98
C TRP A 69 4.37 22.20 9.26
N ARG A 70 4.28 22.26 7.93
CA ARG A 70 4.88 23.30 7.09
C ARG A 70 4.39 24.71 7.43
N THR A 71 3.13 24.87 7.83
CA THR A 71 2.57 26.18 8.20
C THR A 71 2.90 26.58 9.64
N SER A 72 3.44 25.68 10.46
CA SER A 72 3.76 25.97 11.85
C SER A 72 5.00 26.87 11.98
N PRO A 73 5.02 27.80 12.96
CA PRO A 73 6.23 28.60 13.24
C PRO A 73 7.45 27.74 13.57
N ARG A 74 7.22 26.58 14.19
CA ARG A 74 8.28 25.62 14.57
C ARG A 74 9.00 25.05 13.34
N PHE A 75 8.28 24.81 12.25
CA PHE A 75 8.89 24.36 11.01
C PHE A 75 9.89 25.37 10.46
N HIS A 76 9.59 26.68 10.53
CA HIS A 76 10.55 27.70 10.11
C HIS A 76 11.84 27.70 10.93
N HIS A 77 11.76 27.40 12.24
CA HIS A 77 12.95 27.29 13.08
C HIS A 77 13.76 26.03 12.77
N ILE A 78 13.09 24.88 12.66
CA ILE A 78 13.76 23.59 12.39
C ILE A 78 14.34 23.55 10.97
N ASN A 79 13.64 24.10 9.98
CA ASN A 79 14.09 24.11 8.58
C ASN A 79 15.30 25.04 8.36
N ARG A 80 15.62 25.93 9.31
CA ARG A 80 16.86 26.73 9.31
C ARG A 80 18.07 25.98 9.85
N LEU A 81 17.86 24.88 10.57
CA LEU A 81 18.95 24.05 11.10
C LEU A 81 19.61 23.27 9.95
N ASP A 82 20.93 23.09 10.03
CA ASP A 82 21.68 22.30 9.04
C ASP A 82 21.08 20.87 8.97
N PRO A 83 20.67 20.40 7.78
CA PRO A 83 20.15 19.04 7.59
C PRO A 83 21.05 17.94 8.16
N ARG A 84 22.37 18.18 8.26
CA ARG A 84 23.35 17.23 8.82
C ARG A 84 23.19 17.01 10.33
N ILE A 85 22.63 17.99 11.04
CA ILE A 85 22.35 17.88 12.49
C ILE A 85 21.16 16.95 12.73
N LEU A 86 20.12 17.03 11.88
CA LEU A 86 18.92 16.19 11.96
C LEU A 86 19.16 14.72 11.54
N LYS A 87 20.19 14.45 10.73
CA LYS A 87 20.56 13.09 10.29
C LYS A 87 21.36 12.28 11.31
N ARG A 88 21.81 12.88 12.42
CA ARG A 88 22.62 12.21 13.45
C ARG A 88 21.82 11.73 14.67
N SER A 89 20.51 11.94 14.69
CA SER A 89 19.65 11.39 15.72
C SER A 89 18.77 10.30 15.12
N PHE A 90 19.05 9.06 15.54
CA PHE A 90 18.42 7.77 15.19
C PHE A 90 18.92 7.09 13.91
#